data_AF-A0AAI8MGY5-F1
#
_entry.id   AF-A0AAI8MGY5-F1
#
_cell.length_a   1.000
_cell.length_b   1.000
_cell.length_c   1.000
_cell.angle_alpha   90.00
_cell.angle_beta   90.00
_cell.angle_gamma   90.00
#
_symmetry.space_group_name_H-M   'P 1'
#
loop_
_entity.id
_entity.type
_entity.pdbx_description
1 polymer ?
#
loop_
_entity_poly.entity_id
_entity_poly.type
_entity_poly.pdbx_seq_one_letter_code
_entity_poly.pdbx_strand_id
1 'polypeptide(L)'
;MSTKHKVAAIQFEPTMFEKERNIARLLELCEQAAAVGARLIVTPEMGTTGYCWFDRAEVAPFVETIPGPTTNRFAALARKHGCYIVVGMPEVDEDGIYFNSAVLIGPDGIVGRHRKTHPYISEPKWAAAGDLHNQVFETPIGRIALLICMDIHFVETARLMALGGADVICHISNWLAERTPAPYWISRAFENGCYVIESNRWGLERTVQFSGGSCVIAPDGQVTAVLDKGDGVLMSEIDLGAARARRVLGETVFAQRRPELYPELLTDTFSWNPRDFFGLYGHEPWPAGKTSKVGVAQFAPRDDVSQNLDEIAALARKARDEGAELVVFPELALTGLADPATSAQPIAGPATDGLGRIASELGLYLVCGLAERDGDLLYNSACLVAPDGGISVYRKTHLTADERGWATAGDGWTVVDTPIGRIGLLIGHDASFPEAGRVLALRGCDLIACPAAIKGRFSSSHAGTQVDQPAPIPTGPDPHHWHHFRVRAGENNLFFAFANVVDPERGYSGLSGVFGPDTFAFPRREAIAAGGTGLATALVDTTNLDSVYPTNVVRRKDLVSMRMPHSYRGLVKAVANNY
;
A
#
# COMPACT_ATOMS: atom_id res chain seq x y z
N MET A 1 -1.17 29.42 15.24
CA MET A 1 -0.14 28.54 15.84
C MET A 1 0.84 28.12 14.75
N SER A 2 2.08 27.77 15.09
CA SER A 2 3.07 27.24 14.12
C SER A 2 2.51 25.99 13.41
N THR A 3 2.71 25.86 12.10
CA THR A 3 2.42 24.61 11.37
C THR A 3 3.58 23.62 11.44
N LYS A 4 4.77 24.09 11.85
CA LYS A 4 5.98 23.28 11.90
C LYS A 4 6.30 22.84 13.32
N HIS A 5 6.65 21.57 13.46
CA HIS A 5 6.99 20.95 14.75
C HIS A 5 8.19 20.02 14.60
N LYS A 6 9.12 20.07 15.56
CA LYS A 6 10.16 19.06 15.69
C LYS A 6 9.56 17.78 16.28
N VAL A 7 9.91 16.65 15.69
CA VAL A 7 9.44 15.32 16.11
C VAL A 7 10.62 14.38 16.28
N ALA A 8 10.41 13.32 17.04
CA ALA A 8 11.39 12.28 17.23
C ALA A 8 10.79 10.87 17.10
N ALA A 9 11.55 9.97 16.51
CA ALA A 9 11.35 8.53 16.62
C ALA A 9 12.49 7.93 17.45
N ILE A 10 12.16 7.08 18.41
CA ILE A 10 13.13 6.36 19.22
C ILE A 10 13.32 4.98 18.59
N GLN A 11 14.57 4.61 18.30
CA GLN A 11 14.92 3.23 18.00
C GLN A 11 15.53 2.61 19.26
N PHE A 12 15.03 1.45 19.67
CA PHE A 12 15.45 0.83 20.91
C PHE A 12 15.37 -0.70 20.81
N GLU A 13 16.36 -1.40 21.35
CA GLU A 13 16.32 -2.85 21.56
C GLU A 13 15.83 -3.17 23.00
N PRO A 14 14.54 -3.49 23.19
CA PRO A 14 14.05 -3.92 24.48
C PRO A 14 14.61 -5.30 24.84
N THR A 15 14.95 -5.47 26.11
CA THR A 15 15.38 -6.77 26.65
C THR A 15 14.20 -7.44 27.30
N MET A 16 13.83 -8.65 26.84
CA MET A 16 12.73 -9.41 27.43
C MET A 16 12.94 -9.59 28.94
N PHE A 17 11.83 -9.61 29.68
CA PHE A 17 11.81 -9.76 31.14
C PHE A 17 12.43 -8.62 31.96
N GLU A 18 13.09 -7.64 31.33
CA GLU A 18 13.75 -6.52 32.01
C GLU A 18 12.96 -5.20 31.88
N LYS A 19 11.67 -5.24 32.27
CA LYS A 19 10.75 -4.11 32.09
C LYS A 19 11.24 -2.78 32.70
N GLU A 20 11.78 -2.82 33.91
CA GLU A 20 12.29 -1.59 34.56
C GLU A 20 13.50 -0.99 33.83
N ARG A 21 14.43 -1.83 33.33
CA ARG A 21 15.54 -1.37 32.48
C ARG A 21 15.00 -0.70 31.22
N ASN A 22 14.07 -1.37 30.55
CA ASN A 22 13.51 -0.88 29.29
C ASN A 22 12.80 0.46 29.47
N ILE A 23 11.95 0.60 30.50
CA ILE A 23 11.26 1.86 30.81
C ILE A 23 12.27 2.95 31.17
N ALA A 24 13.28 2.66 32.00
CA ALA A 24 14.30 3.64 32.37
C ALA A 24 15.07 4.16 31.14
N ARG A 25 15.45 3.25 30.22
CA ARG A 25 16.17 3.60 28.99
C ARG A 25 15.29 4.39 28.02
N LEU A 26 14.03 4.01 27.84
CA LEU A 26 13.10 4.77 27.00
C LEU A 26 12.84 6.18 27.55
N LEU A 27 12.70 6.34 28.86
CA LEU A 27 12.55 7.65 29.49
C LEU A 27 13.78 8.53 29.24
N GLU A 28 14.99 7.98 29.35
CA GLU A 28 16.23 8.70 29.05
C GLU A 28 16.27 9.17 27.59
N LEU A 29 15.97 8.28 26.64
CA LEU A 29 15.94 8.61 25.20
C LEU A 29 14.86 9.66 24.88
N CYS A 30 13.68 9.55 25.50
CA CYS A 30 12.63 10.54 25.37
C CYS A 30 13.04 11.89 25.97
N GLU A 31 13.72 11.91 27.13
CA GLU A 31 14.21 13.13 27.75
C GLU A 31 15.28 13.81 26.88
N GLN A 32 16.18 13.04 26.28
CA GLN A 32 17.17 13.54 25.31
C GLN A 32 16.48 14.22 24.12
N ALA A 33 15.47 13.58 23.52
CA ALA A 33 14.69 14.14 22.41
C ALA A 33 13.94 15.42 22.82
N ALA A 34 13.30 15.39 23.99
CA ALA A 34 12.55 16.52 24.52
C ALA A 34 13.47 17.73 24.82
N ALA A 35 14.67 17.49 25.36
CA ALA A 35 15.65 18.52 25.68
C ALA A 35 16.13 19.30 24.44
N VAL A 36 16.13 18.68 23.25
CA VAL A 36 16.46 19.35 21.98
C VAL A 36 15.22 19.87 21.22
N GLY A 37 14.06 19.85 21.89
CA GLY A 37 12.84 20.50 21.45
C GLY A 37 11.84 19.63 20.68
N ALA A 38 11.96 18.30 20.73
CA ALA A 38 10.92 17.42 20.18
C ALA A 38 9.57 17.69 20.87
N ARG A 39 8.53 17.94 20.08
CA ARG A 39 7.15 18.15 20.56
C ARG A 39 6.31 16.89 20.50
N LEU A 40 6.66 15.95 19.63
CA LEU A 40 6.09 14.61 19.53
C LEU A 40 7.24 13.59 19.48
N ILE A 41 7.21 12.62 20.40
CA ILE A 41 8.23 11.58 20.53
C ILE A 41 7.52 10.23 20.44
N VAL A 42 7.97 9.37 19.54
CA VAL A 42 7.37 8.06 19.30
C VAL A 42 8.34 6.96 19.71
N THR A 43 7.89 6.02 20.56
CA THR A 43 8.69 4.87 21.01
C THR A 43 8.20 3.56 20.39
N PRO A 44 9.03 2.49 20.34
CA PRO A 44 8.66 1.27 19.64
C PRO A 44 7.49 0.50 20.26
N GLU A 45 6.84 -0.33 19.44
CA GLU A 45 5.82 -1.29 19.86
C GLU A 45 6.40 -2.22 20.94
N MET A 46 5.66 -2.42 22.03
CA MET A 46 6.09 -3.27 23.15
C MET A 46 7.50 -2.93 23.68
N GLY A 47 7.96 -1.69 23.46
CA GLY A 47 9.30 -1.24 23.84
C GLY A 47 9.55 -1.29 25.35
N THR A 48 8.49 -1.38 26.16
CA THR A 48 8.57 -1.51 27.61
C THR A 48 8.97 -2.93 28.06
N THR A 49 8.80 -3.95 27.22
CA THR A 49 8.78 -5.35 27.67
C THR A 49 9.49 -6.34 26.74
N GLY A 50 9.61 -6.04 25.45
CA GLY A 50 9.89 -7.04 24.42
C GLY A 50 8.60 -7.66 23.85
N TYR A 51 8.72 -8.46 22.80
CA TYR A 51 7.62 -8.83 21.90
C TYR A 51 7.37 -10.34 21.76
N CYS A 52 8.41 -11.16 21.73
CA CYS A 52 8.39 -12.59 21.42
C CYS A 52 7.86 -13.47 22.57
N TRP A 53 6.72 -13.10 23.14
CA TRP A 53 6.02 -13.85 24.19
C TRP A 53 5.49 -15.19 23.67
N PHE A 54 5.66 -16.25 24.47
CA PHE A 54 5.22 -17.60 24.12
C PHE A 54 3.71 -17.75 24.24
N ASP A 55 3.14 -17.27 25.36
CA ASP A 55 1.72 -17.35 25.67
C ASP A 55 1.30 -16.25 26.66
N ARG A 56 0.02 -16.30 27.05
CA ARG A 56 -0.59 -15.38 28.01
C ARG A 56 0.01 -15.44 29.41
N ALA A 57 0.46 -16.61 29.88
CA ALA A 57 1.01 -16.76 31.22
C ALA A 57 2.39 -16.10 31.33
N GLU A 58 3.19 -16.18 30.27
CA GLU A 58 4.53 -15.62 30.23
C GLU A 58 4.53 -14.08 30.24
N VAL A 59 3.61 -13.46 29.50
CA VAL A 59 3.50 -11.98 29.44
C VAL A 59 2.79 -11.40 30.67
N ALA A 60 1.95 -12.18 31.36
CA ALA A 60 1.08 -11.71 32.45
C ALA A 60 1.77 -10.81 33.52
N PRO A 61 3.01 -11.09 33.99
CA PRO A 61 3.69 -10.24 34.98
C PRO A 61 4.02 -8.83 34.48
N PHE A 62 3.95 -8.59 33.17
CA PHE A 62 4.38 -7.35 32.52
C PHE A 62 3.22 -6.47 32.07
N VAL A 63 2.01 -7.03 32.02
CA VAL A 63 0.79 -6.34 31.59
C VAL A 63 0.33 -5.34 32.66
N GLU A 64 -0.09 -4.14 32.24
CA GLU A 64 -0.60 -3.11 33.15
C GLU A 64 -1.92 -2.53 32.63
N THR A 65 -2.70 -1.95 33.55
CA THR A 65 -3.83 -1.10 33.18
C THR A 65 -3.33 0.19 32.54
N ILE A 66 -4.20 0.82 31.75
CA ILE A 66 -4.00 2.18 31.25
C ILE A 66 -5.20 3.02 31.73
N PRO A 67 -5.00 4.06 32.57
CA PRO A 67 -3.74 4.49 33.19
C PRO A 67 -3.13 3.45 34.15
N GLY A 68 -1.82 3.56 34.38
CA GLY A 68 -1.05 2.63 35.20
C GLY A 68 0.41 3.09 35.43
N PRO A 69 1.21 2.30 36.17
CA PRO A 69 2.56 2.67 36.61
C PRO A 69 3.48 3.19 35.48
N THR A 70 3.50 2.52 34.33
CA THR A 70 4.31 2.91 33.17
C THR A 70 3.82 4.25 32.60
N THR A 71 2.53 4.37 32.29
CA THR A 71 1.97 5.60 31.72
C THR A 71 2.12 6.81 32.65
N ASN A 72 2.09 6.62 33.98
CA ASN A 72 2.31 7.69 34.95
C ASN A 72 3.72 8.28 34.86
N ARG A 73 4.74 7.45 34.63
CA ARG A 73 6.14 7.90 34.48
C ARG A 73 6.33 8.70 33.20
N PHE A 74 5.78 8.23 32.08
CA PHE A 74 5.83 8.98 30.82
C PHE A 74 4.99 10.25 30.88
N ALA A 75 3.86 10.27 31.60
CA ALA A 75 3.07 11.48 31.81
C ALA A 75 3.83 12.54 32.63
N ALA A 76 4.62 12.12 33.63
CA ALA A 76 5.49 13.03 34.37
C ALA A 76 6.55 13.67 33.46
N LEU A 77 7.16 12.89 32.56
CA LEU A 77 8.12 13.39 31.58
C LEU A 77 7.46 14.33 30.55
N ALA A 78 6.33 13.93 29.98
CA ALA A 78 5.56 14.74 29.03
C ALA A 78 5.16 16.10 29.63
N ARG A 79 4.73 16.12 30.90
CA ARG A 79 4.41 17.34 31.65
C ARG A 79 5.64 18.21 31.90
N LYS A 80 6.77 17.61 32.32
CA LYS A 80 8.03 18.32 32.58
C LYS A 80 8.53 19.08 31.35
N HIS A 81 8.39 18.49 30.16
CA HIS A 81 8.92 19.06 28.91
C HIS A 81 7.87 19.70 28.00
N GLY A 82 6.57 19.62 28.33
CA GLY A 82 5.51 20.16 27.48
C GLY A 82 5.42 19.50 26.10
N CYS A 83 5.69 18.19 26.04
CA CYS A 83 5.69 17.39 24.81
C CYS A 83 4.64 16.27 24.83
N TYR A 84 4.46 15.62 23.68
CA TYR A 84 3.63 14.44 23.50
C TYR A 84 4.53 13.22 23.29
N ILE A 85 4.19 12.09 23.93
CA ILE A 85 4.95 10.84 23.86
C ILE A 85 4.00 9.69 23.52
N VAL A 86 4.37 8.88 22.53
CA VAL A 86 3.68 7.62 22.20
C VAL A 86 4.46 6.46 22.82
N VAL A 87 3.77 5.64 23.63
CA VAL A 87 4.34 4.49 24.34
C VAL A 87 3.65 3.20 23.93
N GLY A 88 4.42 2.21 23.47
CA GLY A 88 3.94 0.85 23.19
C GLY A 88 4.10 -0.09 24.38
N MET A 89 3.03 -0.73 24.84
CA MET A 89 3.03 -1.60 26.02
C MET A 89 1.90 -2.65 26.00
N PRO A 90 2.03 -3.77 26.74
CA PRO A 90 0.94 -4.70 26.96
C PRO A 90 -0.07 -4.12 27.97
N GLU A 91 -1.34 -4.07 27.57
CA GLU A 91 -2.46 -3.55 28.34
C GLU A 91 -3.33 -4.67 28.90
N VAL A 92 -3.87 -4.50 30.11
CA VAL A 92 -5.03 -5.25 30.62
C VAL A 92 -6.19 -4.30 30.88
N ASP A 93 -7.40 -4.70 30.49
CA ASP A 93 -8.62 -3.93 30.73
C ASP A 93 -9.39 -4.38 31.98
N GLU A 94 -10.55 -3.78 32.22
CA GLU A 94 -11.38 -4.03 33.39
C GLU A 94 -11.99 -5.44 33.43
N ASP A 95 -12.17 -6.08 32.27
CA ASP A 95 -12.62 -7.47 32.14
C ASP A 95 -11.45 -8.47 32.18
N GLY A 96 -10.22 -7.95 32.37
CA GLY A 96 -9.01 -8.74 32.40
C GLY A 96 -8.53 -9.17 31.01
N ILE A 97 -9.00 -8.58 29.91
CA ILE A 97 -8.56 -8.88 28.54
C ILE A 97 -7.25 -8.17 28.25
N TYR A 98 -6.31 -8.87 27.59
CA TYR A 98 -4.99 -8.36 27.27
C TYR A 98 -4.94 -7.82 25.84
N PHE A 99 -4.22 -6.72 25.63
CA PHE A 99 -4.05 -6.09 24.32
C PHE A 99 -2.59 -5.64 24.11
N ASN A 100 -2.16 -5.56 22.84
CA ASN A 100 -1.01 -4.77 22.47
C ASN A 100 -1.47 -3.34 22.17
N SER A 101 -0.97 -2.36 22.94
CA SER A 101 -1.50 -1.00 22.92
C SER A 101 -0.43 0.06 22.71
N ALA A 102 -0.81 1.10 21.99
CA ALA A 102 -0.08 2.35 21.85
C ALA A 102 -0.82 3.44 22.61
N VAL A 103 -0.15 4.18 23.48
CA VAL A 103 -0.75 5.25 24.29
C VAL A 103 -0.15 6.59 23.89
N LEU A 104 -0.99 7.55 23.51
CA LEU A 104 -0.60 8.94 23.31
C LEU A 104 -0.74 9.70 24.63
N ILE A 105 0.37 10.21 25.15
CA ILE A 105 0.45 10.91 26.42
C ILE A 105 0.90 12.35 26.13
N GLY A 106 0.13 13.33 26.59
CA GLY A 106 0.43 14.76 26.45
C GLY A 106 0.82 15.41 27.78
N PRO A 107 1.05 16.73 27.78
CA PRO A 107 1.47 17.48 28.97
C PRO A 107 0.45 17.43 30.12
N ASP A 108 -0.83 17.28 29.78
CA ASP A 108 -1.92 17.26 30.75
C ASP A 108 -2.25 15.84 31.26
N GLY A 109 -1.80 14.79 30.56
CA GLY A 109 -2.08 13.40 30.87
C GLY A 109 -2.27 12.55 29.61
N ILE A 110 -2.95 11.41 29.74
CA ILE A 110 -3.27 10.54 28.60
C ILE A 110 -4.26 11.25 27.69
N VAL A 111 -3.93 11.34 26.40
CA VAL A 111 -4.81 11.87 25.35
C VAL A 111 -5.72 10.75 24.83
N GLY A 112 -5.15 9.56 24.66
CA GLY A 112 -5.88 8.37 24.22
C GLY A 112 -4.95 7.18 24.01
N ARG A 113 -5.54 6.05 23.62
CA ARG A 113 -4.81 4.81 23.31
C ARG A 113 -5.45 4.11 22.13
N HIS A 114 -4.65 3.42 21.35
CA HIS A 114 -5.05 2.49 20.29
C HIS A 114 -4.66 1.07 20.69
N ARG A 115 -5.54 0.10 20.42
CA ARG A 115 -5.26 -1.33 20.58
C ARG A 115 -5.07 -1.93 19.18
N LYS A 116 -3.97 -2.66 18.99
CA LYS A 116 -3.57 -3.20 17.67
C LYS A 116 -4.72 -3.96 17.02
N THR A 117 -5.18 -3.50 15.85
CA THR A 117 -6.37 -4.07 15.21
C THR A 117 -6.07 -5.39 14.54
N HIS A 118 -4.88 -5.54 13.95
CA HIS A 118 -4.46 -6.75 13.26
C HIS A 118 -3.28 -7.42 13.99
N PRO A 119 -3.54 -8.41 14.86
CA PRO A 119 -2.47 -9.17 15.51
C PRO A 119 -1.54 -9.88 14.51
N TYR A 120 -0.25 -9.94 14.83
CA TYR A 120 0.77 -10.64 14.08
C TYR A 120 1.30 -11.85 14.85
N ILE A 121 1.39 -12.99 14.16
CA ILE A 121 1.93 -14.32 14.54
C ILE A 121 1.99 -14.68 16.04
N SER A 122 2.81 -13.99 16.85
CA SER A 122 2.96 -14.25 18.29
C SER A 122 1.78 -13.75 19.13
N GLU A 123 1.16 -12.64 18.76
CA GLU A 123 0.15 -11.94 19.56
C GLU A 123 -1.15 -12.70 19.77
N PRO A 124 -1.70 -13.44 18.78
CA PRO A 124 -2.94 -14.19 18.98
C PRO A 124 -2.91 -15.20 20.15
N LYS A 125 -1.72 -15.53 20.68
CA LYS A 125 -1.56 -16.44 21.83
C LYS A 125 -1.76 -15.75 23.19
N TRP A 126 -1.70 -14.42 23.24
CA TRP A 126 -1.72 -13.68 24.51
C TRP A 126 -2.58 -12.41 24.50
N ALA A 127 -2.83 -11.79 23.35
CA ALA A 127 -3.64 -10.58 23.21
C ALA A 127 -4.87 -10.81 22.32
N ALA A 128 -5.94 -10.07 22.63
CA ALA A 128 -7.08 -9.92 21.74
C ALA A 128 -6.78 -8.90 20.62
N ALA A 129 -7.53 -8.99 19.53
CA ALA A 129 -7.56 -7.93 18.51
C ALA A 129 -8.21 -6.67 19.10
N GLY A 130 -7.70 -5.51 18.67
CA GLY A 130 -8.16 -4.21 19.15
C GLY A 130 -9.61 -3.90 18.78
N ASP A 131 -10.29 -3.23 19.70
CA ASP A 131 -11.74 -2.98 19.71
C ASP A 131 -12.10 -1.49 19.77
N LEU A 132 -11.11 -0.60 19.76
CA LEU A 132 -11.32 0.85 19.89
C LEU A 132 -11.63 1.57 18.57
N HIS A 133 -11.74 0.79 17.48
CA HIS A 133 -11.90 1.28 16.12
C HIS A 133 -10.87 2.35 15.75
N ASN A 134 -11.18 3.17 14.75
CA ASN A 134 -10.23 4.12 14.19
C ASN A 134 -10.23 5.44 14.99
N GLN A 135 -9.10 5.80 15.58
CA GLN A 135 -8.99 6.97 16.46
C GLN A 135 -8.00 8.00 15.93
N VAL A 136 -8.46 9.25 15.86
CA VAL A 136 -7.63 10.42 15.55
C VAL A 136 -7.76 11.40 16.71
N PHE A 137 -6.62 11.75 17.32
CA PHE A 137 -6.57 12.59 18.51
C PHE A 137 -6.22 14.03 18.11
N GLU A 138 -7.09 14.97 18.48
CA GLU A 138 -6.81 16.39 18.30
C GLU A 138 -5.85 16.90 19.37
N THR A 139 -4.77 17.55 18.94
CA THR A 139 -3.79 18.16 19.85
C THR A 139 -3.37 19.54 19.33
N PRO A 140 -2.77 20.40 20.17
CA PRO A 140 -2.19 21.68 19.74
C PRO A 140 -1.05 21.56 18.71
N ILE A 141 -0.53 20.34 18.47
CA ILE A 141 0.54 20.07 17.50
C ILE A 141 0.06 19.30 16.27
N GLY A 142 -1.25 19.21 16.06
CA GLY A 142 -1.88 18.52 14.93
C GLY A 142 -2.76 17.35 15.35
N ARG A 143 -3.43 16.77 14.34
CA ARG A 143 -4.25 15.56 14.49
C ARG A 143 -3.36 14.33 14.39
N ILE A 144 -3.28 13.56 15.46
CA ILE A 144 -2.36 12.40 15.59
C ILE A 144 -3.18 11.12 15.58
N ALA A 145 -2.82 10.19 14.70
CA ALA A 145 -3.31 8.82 14.70
C ALA A 145 -2.23 7.87 15.19
N LEU A 146 -2.63 6.72 15.74
CA LEU A 146 -1.73 5.66 16.17
C LEU A 146 -2.03 4.40 15.36
N LEU A 147 -1.00 3.74 14.85
CA LEU A 147 -1.09 2.41 14.24
C LEU A 147 0.05 1.54 14.76
N ILE A 148 -0.18 0.23 14.87
CA ILE A 148 0.80 -0.69 15.46
C ILE A 148 1.17 -1.76 14.44
N CYS A 149 2.44 -1.77 14.03
CA CYS A 149 3.11 -2.77 13.21
C CYS A 149 2.25 -3.32 12.06
N MET A 150 1.63 -4.48 12.25
CA MET A 150 0.87 -5.17 11.22
C MET A 150 -0.34 -4.37 10.71
N ASP A 151 -0.86 -3.41 11.49
CA ASP A 151 -1.93 -2.52 11.04
C ASP A 151 -1.60 -1.83 9.70
N ILE A 152 -0.33 -1.48 9.44
CA ILE A 152 0.09 -0.76 8.24
C ILE A 152 -0.02 -1.58 6.94
N HIS A 153 -0.04 -2.91 7.02
CA HIS A 153 -0.19 -3.78 5.85
C HIS A 153 -1.59 -3.69 5.25
N PHE A 154 -2.60 -3.34 6.06
CA PHE A 154 -3.98 -3.17 5.64
C PHE A 154 -4.19 -1.74 5.17
N VAL A 155 -4.66 -1.57 3.94
CA VAL A 155 -4.89 -0.23 3.37
C VAL A 155 -5.93 0.53 4.16
N GLU A 156 -6.89 -0.21 4.72
CA GLU A 156 -8.07 0.31 5.38
C GLU A 156 -7.74 1.09 6.63
N THR A 157 -6.79 0.63 7.44
CA THR A 157 -6.44 1.25 8.74
C THR A 157 -5.88 2.66 8.53
N ALA A 158 -4.83 2.79 7.70
CA ALA A 158 -4.21 4.07 7.40
C ALA A 158 -5.16 5.00 6.63
N ARG A 159 -5.94 4.46 5.69
CA ARG A 159 -6.96 5.24 4.98
C ARG A 159 -8.02 5.78 5.93
N LEU A 160 -8.48 5.00 6.90
CA LEU A 160 -9.45 5.44 7.91
C LEU A 160 -8.88 6.52 8.83
N MET A 161 -7.60 6.43 9.22
CA MET A 161 -6.92 7.52 9.96
C MET A 161 -6.92 8.82 9.16
N ALA A 162 -6.54 8.73 7.89
CA ALA A 162 -6.44 9.91 7.03
C ALA A 162 -7.82 10.51 6.72
N LEU A 163 -8.84 9.67 6.53
CA LEU A 163 -10.23 10.11 6.41
C LEU A 163 -10.74 10.79 7.68
N GLY A 164 -10.31 10.30 8.85
CA GLY A 164 -10.53 10.96 10.14
C GLY A 164 -9.72 12.26 10.32
N GLY A 165 -8.92 12.64 9.34
CA GLY A 165 -8.19 13.91 9.30
C GLY A 165 -6.77 13.84 9.87
N ALA A 166 -6.21 12.67 10.17
CA ALA A 166 -4.86 12.57 10.74
C ALA A 166 -3.80 13.36 9.94
N ASP A 167 -3.14 14.34 10.57
CA ASP A 167 -2.02 15.07 9.96
C ASP A 167 -0.75 14.19 10.03
N VAL A 168 -0.64 13.40 11.10
CA VAL A 168 0.48 12.50 11.41
C VAL A 168 -0.06 11.15 11.84
N ILE A 169 0.51 10.07 11.31
CA ILE A 169 0.34 8.70 11.80
C ILE A 169 1.63 8.33 12.54
N CYS A 170 1.53 8.13 13.86
CA CYS A 170 2.60 7.51 14.64
C CYS A 170 2.47 6.00 14.49
N HIS A 171 3.42 5.40 13.80
CA HIS A 171 3.49 3.96 13.62
C HIS A 171 4.60 3.38 14.50
N ILE A 172 4.22 2.45 15.39
CA ILE A 172 5.14 1.81 16.31
C ILE A 172 5.27 0.34 15.93
N SER A 173 6.49 -0.21 15.87
CA SER A 173 6.68 -1.55 15.31
C SER A 173 7.80 -2.40 15.92
N ASN A 174 7.61 -3.71 15.76
CA ASN A 174 8.59 -4.79 15.84
C ASN A 174 8.77 -5.39 14.43
N TRP A 175 9.34 -4.61 13.49
CA TRP A 175 9.33 -4.95 12.07
C TRP A 175 10.46 -5.88 11.63
N LEU A 176 10.13 -6.74 10.67
CA LEU A 176 10.96 -7.80 10.11
C LEU A 176 10.98 -7.66 8.57
N ALA A 177 12.01 -7.02 8.04
CA ALA A 177 12.23 -6.86 6.61
C ALA A 177 13.72 -6.87 6.27
N GLU A 178 14.02 -7.16 5.01
CA GLU A 178 15.38 -7.20 4.49
C GLU A 178 16.09 -5.84 4.52
N ARG A 179 15.32 -4.75 4.36
CA ARG A 179 15.77 -3.37 4.52
C ARG A 179 14.60 -2.46 4.91
N THR A 180 14.89 -1.45 5.70
CA THR A 180 13.95 -0.44 6.17
C THR A 180 14.54 0.96 5.97
N PRO A 181 13.76 1.99 5.58
CA PRO A 181 12.30 2.11 5.71
C PRO A 181 11.50 1.20 4.80
N ALA A 182 10.50 0.49 5.34
CA ALA A 182 9.73 -0.47 4.56
C ALA A 182 8.89 0.24 3.47
N PRO A 183 8.78 -0.33 2.24
CA PRO A 183 7.96 0.23 1.17
C PRO A 183 6.49 0.51 1.54
N TYR A 184 5.93 -0.27 2.48
CA TYR A 184 4.58 -0.05 3.00
C TYR A 184 4.47 1.25 3.78
N TRP A 185 5.44 1.57 4.65
CA TRP A 185 5.43 2.81 5.43
C TRP A 185 5.45 4.03 4.49
N ILE A 186 6.28 3.96 3.46
CA ILE A 186 6.38 5.02 2.43
C ILE A 186 5.05 5.16 1.68
N SER A 187 4.46 4.04 1.25
CA SER A 187 3.19 4.06 0.53
C SER A 187 2.04 4.57 1.38
N ARG A 188 1.98 4.21 2.68
CA ARG A 188 0.94 4.71 3.59
C ARG A 188 1.06 6.20 3.85
N ALA A 189 2.27 6.75 3.97
CA ALA A 189 2.47 8.20 4.05
C ALA A 189 1.97 8.89 2.76
N PHE A 190 2.47 8.40 1.62
CA PHE A 190 2.21 8.93 0.29
C PHE A 190 0.73 8.92 -0.09
N GLU A 191 0.06 7.76 -0.07
CA GLU A 191 -1.31 7.61 -0.59
C GLU A 191 -2.37 8.30 0.28
N ASN A 192 -2.01 8.59 1.54
CA ASN A 192 -2.89 9.23 2.51
C ASN A 192 -2.56 10.70 2.73
N GLY A 193 -1.50 11.22 2.11
CA GLY A 193 -1.04 12.59 2.32
C GLY A 193 -0.81 12.90 3.80
N CYS A 194 -0.25 11.95 4.55
CA CYS A 194 0.04 12.08 5.98
C CYS A 194 1.55 12.02 6.21
N TYR A 195 2.05 12.66 7.27
CA TYR A 195 3.34 12.23 7.80
C TYR A 195 3.19 10.85 8.44
N VAL A 196 4.21 10.00 8.27
CA VAL A 196 4.37 8.78 9.07
C VAL A 196 5.64 8.92 9.89
N ILE A 197 5.51 8.81 11.22
CA ILE A 197 6.65 8.72 12.13
C ILE A 197 6.75 7.26 12.56
N GLU A 198 7.74 6.57 12.02
CA GLU A 198 8.04 5.18 12.31
C GLU A 198 9.02 5.08 13.47
N SER A 199 8.60 4.41 14.54
CA SER A 199 9.47 3.99 15.63
C SER A 199 9.49 2.46 15.68
N ASN A 200 10.54 1.89 15.08
CA ASN A 200 10.78 0.46 15.07
C ASN A 200 11.83 0.10 16.13
N ARG A 201 11.74 -1.11 16.68
CA ARG A 201 12.88 -1.69 17.40
C ARG A 201 13.95 -2.19 16.44
N TRP A 202 15.09 -2.55 17.00
CA TRP A 202 16.10 -3.35 16.33
C TRP A 202 16.57 -4.48 17.27
N GLY A 203 17.53 -5.27 16.80
CA GLY A 203 18.18 -6.30 17.61
C GLY A 203 17.57 -7.68 17.48
N LEU A 204 18.03 -8.61 18.32
CA LEU A 204 17.69 -10.04 18.23
C LEU A 204 16.95 -10.50 19.49
N GLU A 205 15.74 -11.03 19.31
CA GLU A 205 14.93 -11.55 20.42
C GLU A 205 14.41 -12.94 20.09
N ARG A 206 14.79 -13.96 20.88
CA ARG A 206 14.34 -15.35 20.68
C ARG A 206 14.43 -15.79 19.22
N THR A 207 15.59 -15.60 18.59
CA THR A 207 15.90 -15.91 17.18
C THR A 207 15.22 -15.03 16.12
N VAL A 208 14.40 -14.06 16.53
CA VAL A 208 13.75 -13.11 15.63
C VAL A 208 14.62 -11.87 15.51
N GLN A 209 15.10 -11.60 14.30
CA GLN A 209 15.94 -10.44 13.98
C GLN A 209 15.09 -9.26 13.52
N PHE A 210 15.07 -8.18 14.28
CA PHE A 210 14.35 -6.95 13.93
C PHE A 210 15.21 -5.97 13.15
N SER A 211 14.57 -5.25 12.22
CA SER A 211 15.27 -4.54 11.15
C SER A 211 15.71 -3.11 11.47
N GLY A 212 15.29 -2.51 12.58
CA GLY A 212 15.55 -1.08 12.81
C GLY A 212 14.93 -0.20 11.72
N GLY A 213 15.68 0.79 11.24
CA GLY A 213 15.22 1.72 10.20
C GLY A 213 14.08 2.63 10.63
N SER A 214 14.01 2.98 11.93
CA SER A 214 13.10 4.05 12.40
C SER A 214 13.26 5.29 11.53
N CYS A 215 12.17 5.96 11.17
CA CYS A 215 12.21 7.01 10.16
C CYS A 215 11.06 8.03 10.27
N VAL A 216 11.21 9.16 9.59
CA VAL A 216 10.12 10.13 9.38
C VAL A 216 9.88 10.30 7.89
N ILE A 217 8.65 10.02 7.46
CA ILE A 217 8.24 10.04 6.05
C ILE A 217 7.23 11.16 5.84
N ALA A 218 7.49 12.00 4.84
CA ALA A 218 6.62 13.10 4.45
C ALA A 218 5.41 12.64 3.62
N PRO A 219 4.36 13.47 3.51
CA PRO A 219 3.14 13.19 2.73
C PRO A 219 3.35 12.84 1.25
N ASP A 220 4.51 13.18 0.66
CA ASP A 220 4.87 12.86 -0.72
C ASP A 220 5.70 11.57 -0.84
N GLY A 221 5.87 10.82 0.25
CA GLY A 221 6.71 9.62 0.32
C GLY A 221 8.21 9.90 0.50
N GLN A 222 8.63 11.15 0.71
CA GLN A 222 10.02 11.44 1.02
C GLN A 222 10.40 10.99 2.44
N VAL A 223 11.36 10.09 2.55
CA VAL A 223 12.04 9.78 3.83
C VAL A 223 12.93 10.98 4.18
N THR A 224 12.57 11.71 5.23
CA THR A 224 13.26 12.94 5.67
C THR A 224 14.39 12.67 6.66
N ALA A 225 14.28 11.56 7.41
CA ALA A 225 15.25 11.13 8.39
C ALA A 225 15.14 9.61 8.57
N VAL A 226 16.25 8.92 8.81
CA VAL A 226 16.30 7.48 9.09
C VAL A 226 17.42 7.16 10.09
N LEU A 227 17.17 6.22 11.00
CA LEU A 227 18.14 5.59 11.86
C LEU A 227 18.17 4.08 11.54
N ASP A 228 19.19 3.63 10.81
CA ASP A 228 19.26 2.26 10.29
C ASP A 228 19.43 1.21 11.41
N LYS A 229 20.47 1.34 12.24
CA LYS A 229 20.85 0.38 13.29
C LYS A 229 21.16 1.09 14.61
N GLY A 230 21.03 0.37 15.72
CA GLY A 230 21.44 0.85 17.03
C GLY A 230 20.34 1.57 17.80
N ASP A 231 20.50 1.65 19.13
CA ASP A 231 19.66 2.48 19.98
C ASP A 231 19.92 3.96 19.70
N GLY A 232 18.87 4.76 19.59
CA GLY A 232 19.06 6.19 19.40
C GLY A 232 17.78 7.00 19.21
N VAL A 233 17.98 8.30 19.14
CA VAL A 233 16.95 9.31 18.86
C VAL A 233 17.12 9.80 17.43
N LEU A 234 16.11 9.60 16.60
CA LEU A 234 16.02 10.21 15.28
C LEU A 234 15.16 11.47 15.36
N MET A 235 15.71 12.62 14.92
CA MET A 235 14.99 13.90 14.90
C MET A 235 14.61 14.29 13.47
N SER A 236 13.44 14.91 13.31
CA SER A 236 13.03 15.57 12.06
C SER A 236 12.09 16.75 12.34
N GLU A 237 11.70 17.48 11.29
CA GLU A 237 10.67 18.51 11.32
C GLU A 237 9.51 18.09 10.42
N ILE A 238 8.28 18.25 10.91
CA ILE A 238 7.06 18.07 10.12
C ILE A 238 6.39 19.43 9.88
N ASP A 239 5.67 19.54 8.76
CA ASP A 239 4.83 20.70 8.45
C ASP A 239 3.37 20.27 8.24
N LEU A 240 2.51 20.57 9.20
CA LEU A 240 1.09 20.22 9.16
C LEU A 240 0.39 20.78 7.90
N GLY A 241 0.88 21.90 7.34
CA GLY A 241 0.35 22.45 6.10
C GLY A 241 0.51 21.49 4.91
N ALA A 242 1.65 20.79 4.82
CA ALA A 242 1.91 19.82 3.76
C ALA A 242 0.96 18.61 3.84
N ALA A 243 0.70 18.08 5.04
CA ALA A 243 -0.25 16.98 5.23
C ALA A 243 -1.70 17.41 4.93
N ARG A 244 -2.09 18.60 5.39
CA ARG A 244 -3.43 19.15 5.18
C ARG A 244 -3.76 19.49 3.74
N ALA A 245 -2.74 19.64 2.88
CA ALA A 245 -2.96 19.81 1.45
C ALA A 245 -3.59 18.57 0.79
N ARG A 246 -3.43 17.37 1.38
CA ARG A 246 -4.02 16.09 0.90
C ARG A 246 -3.80 15.83 -0.59
N ARG A 247 -2.62 16.20 -1.09
CA ARG A 247 -2.24 16.00 -2.49
C ARG A 247 -1.43 14.72 -2.65
N VAL A 248 -1.80 13.93 -3.63
CA VAL A 248 -1.05 12.74 -4.06
C VAL A 248 -0.84 12.87 -5.56
N LEU A 249 0.42 12.91 -5.98
CA LEU A 249 0.80 13.14 -7.39
C LEU A 249 0.16 14.40 -8.01
N GLY A 250 -0.02 15.45 -7.20
CA GLY A 250 -0.66 16.71 -7.60
C GLY A 250 -2.18 16.72 -7.48
N GLU A 251 -2.82 15.57 -7.29
CA GLU A 251 -4.28 15.41 -7.27
C GLU A 251 -4.88 15.44 -5.86
N THR A 252 -6.13 15.89 -5.76
CA THR A 252 -6.90 15.93 -4.50
C THR A 252 -7.64 14.62 -4.27
N VAL A 253 -6.89 13.52 -4.12
CA VAL A 253 -7.43 12.14 -4.14
C VAL A 253 -8.59 11.93 -3.16
N PHE A 254 -8.56 12.54 -1.98
CA PHE A 254 -9.63 12.39 -0.99
C PHE A 254 -10.98 12.95 -1.47
N ALA A 255 -10.96 14.08 -2.18
CA ALA A 255 -12.16 14.69 -2.77
C ALA A 255 -12.63 13.93 -4.03
N GLN A 256 -11.75 13.15 -4.64
CA GLN A 256 -12.02 12.37 -5.85
C GLN A 256 -12.48 10.93 -5.54
N ARG A 257 -12.50 10.52 -4.26
CA ARG A 257 -13.00 9.19 -3.86
C ARG A 257 -14.44 8.99 -4.33
N ARG A 258 -14.79 7.75 -4.64
CA ARG A 258 -16.13 7.32 -5.07
C ARG A 258 -16.66 6.22 -4.13
N PRO A 259 -17.06 6.54 -2.88
CA PRO A 259 -17.45 5.54 -1.88
C PRO A 259 -18.58 4.59 -2.30
N GLU A 260 -19.44 5.04 -3.20
CA GLU A 260 -20.49 4.22 -3.81
C GLU A 260 -19.97 3.05 -4.66
N LEU A 261 -18.69 3.10 -5.08
CA LEU A 261 -18.02 2.02 -5.82
C LEU A 261 -17.27 1.05 -4.89
N TYR A 262 -17.30 1.26 -3.57
CA TYR A 262 -16.54 0.46 -2.61
C TYR A 262 -17.37 -0.44 -1.66
N PRO A 263 -18.67 -0.78 -1.89
CA PRO A 263 -19.44 -1.52 -0.90
C PRO A 263 -18.83 -2.91 -0.59
N GLU A 264 -18.13 -3.53 -1.54
CA GLU A 264 -17.42 -4.80 -1.33
C GLU A 264 -16.33 -4.71 -0.26
N LEU A 265 -15.83 -3.52 0.10
CA LEU A 265 -14.89 -3.40 1.21
C LEU A 265 -15.47 -3.88 2.55
N LEU A 266 -16.81 -3.93 2.67
CA LEU A 266 -17.51 -4.46 3.83
C LEU A 266 -17.86 -5.95 3.73
N THR A 267 -17.57 -6.60 2.60
CA THR A 267 -17.76 -8.05 2.43
C THR A 267 -16.51 -8.81 2.81
N ASP A 268 -16.68 -10.10 3.10
CA ASP A 268 -15.59 -11.00 3.45
C ASP A 268 -15.60 -12.24 2.55
N THR A 269 -15.08 -12.06 1.33
CA THR A 269 -15.08 -13.09 0.28
C THR A 269 -14.14 -14.27 0.60
N PHE A 270 -13.17 -14.06 1.50
CA PHE A 270 -12.08 -15.01 1.75
C PHE A 270 -12.10 -15.62 3.17
N SER A 271 -13.20 -15.46 3.94
CA SER A 271 -13.32 -16.14 5.25
C SER A 271 -13.40 -17.66 5.14
N TRP A 272 -13.87 -18.17 3.99
CA TRP A 272 -13.98 -19.60 3.68
C TRP A 272 -13.12 -19.93 2.46
N ASN A 273 -13.07 -21.22 2.10
CA ASN A 273 -12.38 -21.67 0.89
C ASN A 273 -12.87 -20.86 -0.32
N PRO A 274 -12.02 -20.01 -0.94
CA PRO A 274 -12.48 -19.12 -2.00
C PRO A 274 -12.88 -19.91 -3.25
N ARG A 275 -12.33 -21.12 -3.46
CA ARG A 275 -12.77 -22.00 -4.56
C ARG A 275 -14.24 -22.37 -4.42
N ASP A 276 -14.66 -22.74 -3.22
CA ASP A 276 -16.06 -23.07 -2.94
C ASP A 276 -16.93 -21.82 -3.01
N PHE A 277 -16.47 -20.69 -2.45
CA PHE A 277 -17.19 -19.41 -2.48
C PHE A 277 -17.51 -18.96 -3.91
N PHE A 278 -16.49 -18.88 -4.77
CA PHE A 278 -16.69 -18.50 -6.16
C PHE A 278 -17.51 -19.56 -6.90
N GLY A 279 -17.40 -20.84 -6.49
CA GLY A 279 -18.16 -21.97 -7.03
C GLY A 279 -19.63 -22.09 -6.60
N LEU A 280 -20.11 -21.22 -5.70
CA LEU A 280 -21.44 -21.37 -5.09
C LEU A 280 -22.56 -21.33 -6.13
N TYR A 281 -23.64 -22.07 -5.86
CA TYR A 281 -24.89 -22.08 -6.65
C TYR A 281 -24.71 -22.53 -8.12
N GLY A 282 -23.69 -23.33 -8.40
CA GLY A 282 -23.42 -23.83 -9.75
C GLY A 282 -22.73 -22.79 -10.65
N HIS A 283 -22.26 -21.68 -10.10
CA HIS A 283 -21.31 -20.82 -10.79
C HIS A 283 -19.94 -21.52 -10.82
N GLU A 284 -19.22 -21.47 -11.95
CA GLU A 284 -17.81 -21.90 -12.01
C GLU A 284 -16.92 -20.74 -12.48
N PRO A 285 -16.91 -19.60 -11.77
CA PRO A 285 -16.38 -18.38 -12.34
C PRO A 285 -14.86 -18.30 -12.15
N TRP A 286 -14.24 -19.01 -11.21
CA TRP A 286 -12.81 -18.84 -10.96
C TRP A 286 -11.97 -19.68 -11.94
N PRO A 287 -11.21 -19.04 -12.85
CA PRO A 287 -10.48 -19.78 -13.89
C PRO A 287 -9.38 -20.62 -13.28
N ALA A 288 -9.13 -21.80 -13.85
CA ALA A 288 -8.09 -22.73 -13.37
C ALA A 288 -6.71 -22.06 -13.18
N GLY A 289 -6.40 -21.09 -14.04
CA GLY A 289 -5.13 -20.39 -14.07
C GLY A 289 -3.99 -21.26 -14.59
N LYS A 290 -2.85 -20.63 -14.86
CA LYS A 290 -1.62 -21.30 -15.24
C LYS A 290 -0.42 -20.41 -14.94
N THR A 291 0.77 -20.96 -15.08
CA THR A 291 1.98 -20.14 -15.15
C THR A 291 2.09 -19.55 -16.54
N SER A 292 2.05 -18.23 -16.62
CA SER A 292 2.13 -17.45 -17.85
C SER A 292 3.25 -16.42 -17.75
N LYS A 293 3.80 -16.01 -18.88
CA LYS A 293 4.66 -14.83 -18.93
C LYS A 293 3.83 -13.63 -19.33
N VAL A 294 3.93 -12.55 -18.56
CA VAL A 294 3.22 -11.29 -18.80
C VAL A 294 4.22 -10.19 -19.06
N GLY A 295 3.95 -9.37 -20.09
CA GLY A 295 4.75 -8.21 -20.46
C GLY A 295 4.07 -6.89 -20.10
N VAL A 296 4.88 -5.89 -19.78
CA VAL A 296 4.47 -4.49 -19.70
C VAL A 296 5.37 -3.65 -20.59
N ALA A 297 4.75 -2.85 -21.44
CA ALA A 297 5.44 -1.95 -22.34
C ALA A 297 5.44 -0.52 -21.78
N GLN A 298 6.49 0.23 -22.09
CA GLN A 298 6.52 1.68 -21.91
C GLN A 298 7.00 2.36 -23.19
N PHE A 299 6.28 3.40 -23.60
CA PHE A 299 6.67 4.30 -24.68
C PHE A 299 5.88 5.61 -24.52
N ALA A 300 6.19 6.62 -25.33
CA ALA A 300 5.41 7.86 -25.44
C ALA A 300 4.39 7.75 -26.59
N PRO A 301 3.08 7.69 -26.30
CA PRO A 301 2.05 7.64 -27.35
C PRO A 301 2.06 8.92 -28.20
N ARG A 302 1.87 8.76 -29.50
CA ARG A 302 1.72 9.86 -30.47
C ARG A 302 0.25 10.16 -30.68
N ASP A 303 -0.11 11.32 -31.22
CA ASP A 303 -1.50 11.62 -31.60
C ASP A 303 -1.82 11.08 -33.02
N ASP A 304 -1.38 9.85 -33.29
CA ASP A 304 -1.56 9.13 -34.56
C ASP A 304 -1.79 7.64 -34.29
N VAL A 305 -3.03 7.19 -34.54
CA VAL A 305 -3.45 5.81 -34.26
C VAL A 305 -2.64 4.79 -35.06
N SER A 306 -2.29 5.08 -36.31
CA SER A 306 -1.55 4.13 -37.16
C SER A 306 -0.12 3.94 -36.65
N GLN A 307 0.57 5.05 -36.33
CA GLN A 307 1.93 4.98 -35.79
C GLN A 307 1.98 4.31 -34.42
N ASN A 308 0.97 4.56 -33.58
CA ASN A 308 0.86 3.88 -32.29
C ASN A 308 0.62 2.38 -32.44
N LEU A 309 -0.23 1.96 -33.38
CA LEU A 309 -0.44 0.54 -33.68
C LEU A 309 0.84 -0.13 -34.18
N ASP A 310 1.66 0.55 -34.99
CA ASP A 310 2.96 0.03 -35.42
C ASP A 310 3.92 -0.18 -34.25
N GLU A 311 3.99 0.78 -33.32
CA GLU A 311 4.81 0.67 -32.09
C GLU A 311 4.30 -0.45 -31.16
N ILE A 312 2.98 -0.53 -30.96
CA ILE A 312 2.32 -1.59 -30.19
C ILE A 312 2.62 -2.96 -30.82
N ALA A 313 2.52 -3.09 -32.15
CA ALA A 313 2.82 -4.34 -32.85
C ALA A 313 4.30 -4.75 -32.69
N ALA A 314 5.23 -3.79 -32.76
CA ALA A 314 6.65 -4.06 -32.57
C ALA A 314 6.96 -4.57 -31.16
N LEU A 315 6.42 -3.90 -30.13
CA LEU A 315 6.62 -4.28 -28.72
C LEU A 315 5.89 -5.60 -28.39
N ALA A 316 4.69 -5.83 -28.94
CA ALA A 316 3.95 -7.08 -28.80
C ALA A 316 4.70 -8.26 -29.43
N ARG A 317 5.30 -8.08 -30.62
CA ARG A 317 6.16 -9.10 -31.26
C ARG A 317 7.34 -9.45 -30.38
N LYS A 318 8.04 -8.45 -29.85
CA LYS A 318 9.15 -8.67 -28.92
C LYS A 318 8.71 -9.45 -27.68
N ALA A 319 7.57 -9.09 -27.08
CA ALA A 319 7.03 -9.79 -25.93
C ALA A 319 6.67 -11.24 -26.23
N ARG A 320 6.02 -11.49 -27.38
CA ARG A 320 5.74 -12.85 -27.86
C ARG A 320 7.03 -13.65 -28.05
N ASP A 321 8.07 -13.05 -28.63
CA ASP A 321 9.36 -13.70 -28.84
C ASP A 321 10.06 -14.02 -27.51
N GLU A 322 9.80 -13.23 -26.45
CA GLU A 322 10.19 -13.55 -25.07
C GLU A 322 9.27 -14.60 -24.41
N GLY A 323 8.19 -15.02 -25.07
CA GLY A 323 7.22 -16.01 -24.61
C GLY A 323 6.06 -15.47 -23.80
N ALA A 324 5.80 -14.15 -23.84
CA ALA A 324 4.64 -13.55 -23.19
C ALA A 324 3.33 -14.01 -23.83
N GLU A 325 2.27 -14.05 -23.02
CA GLU A 325 0.90 -14.38 -23.45
C GLU A 325 -0.05 -13.19 -23.30
N LEU A 326 0.33 -12.21 -22.49
CA LEU A 326 -0.38 -10.96 -22.26
C LEU A 326 0.62 -9.80 -22.28
N VAL A 327 0.24 -8.69 -22.91
CA VAL A 327 1.01 -7.44 -22.87
C VAL A 327 0.11 -6.27 -22.47
N VAL A 328 0.54 -5.50 -21.47
CA VAL A 328 -0.14 -4.27 -21.04
C VAL A 328 0.63 -3.07 -21.57
N PHE A 329 -0.08 -2.12 -22.17
CA PHE A 329 0.48 -0.90 -22.75
C PHE A 329 0.05 0.34 -21.97
N PRO A 330 0.73 1.48 -22.16
CA PRO A 330 0.41 2.72 -21.47
C PRO A 330 -1.03 3.23 -21.67
N GLU A 331 -1.44 4.13 -20.77
CA GLU A 331 -2.71 4.84 -20.87
C GLU A 331 -2.76 5.68 -22.15
N LEU A 332 -3.91 5.67 -22.83
CA LEU A 332 -4.13 6.32 -24.13
C LEU A 332 -3.10 5.92 -25.21
N ALA A 333 -2.49 4.73 -25.09
CA ALA A 333 -1.50 4.22 -26.04
C ALA A 333 -1.97 4.20 -27.50
N LEU A 334 -3.27 4.04 -27.75
CA LEU A 334 -3.83 4.04 -29.11
C LEU A 334 -4.03 5.44 -29.69
N THR A 335 -4.49 6.41 -28.89
CA THR A 335 -5.01 7.70 -29.38
C THR A 335 -4.12 8.90 -29.07
N GLY A 336 -3.10 8.73 -28.24
CA GLY A 336 -2.23 9.83 -27.83
C GLY A 336 -2.73 10.58 -26.61
N LEU A 337 -1.83 11.39 -26.03
CA LEU A 337 -2.07 12.15 -24.79
C LEU A 337 -2.38 13.63 -25.04
N ALA A 338 -2.09 14.20 -26.21
CA ALA A 338 -2.07 15.67 -26.35
C ALA A 338 -3.47 16.28 -26.50
N ASP A 339 -4.33 15.66 -27.30
CA ASP A 339 -5.74 16.07 -27.46
C ASP A 339 -6.68 14.85 -27.53
N PRO A 340 -6.92 14.18 -26.38
CA PRO A 340 -7.73 12.96 -26.31
C PRO A 340 -9.16 13.17 -26.83
N ALA A 341 -9.72 14.37 -26.68
CA ALA A 341 -11.10 14.65 -27.08
C ALA A 341 -11.29 14.60 -28.60
N THR A 342 -10.32 15.15 -29.33
CA THR A 342 -10.31 15.17 -30.79
C THR A 342 -9.93 13.79 -31.34
N SER A 343 -8.97 13.09 -30.72
CA SER A 343 -8.50 11.79 -31.20
C SER A 343 -9.39 10.60 -30.81
N ALA A 344 -10.43 10.83 -30.01
CA ALA A 344 -11.32 9.78 -29.50
C ALA A 344 -11.95 8.92 -30.61
N GLN A 345 -11.90 7.60 -30.41
CA GLN A 345 -12.35 6.58 -31.36
C GLN A 345 -13.53 5.78 -30.79
N PRO A 346 -14.46 5.29 -31.65
CA PRO A 346 -15.51 4.37 -31.20
C PRO A 346 -14.95 2.98 -30.87
N ILE A 347 -15.69 2.23 -30.06
CA ILE A 347 -15.45 0.81 -29.81
C ILE A 347 -16.72 0.02 -30.20
N ALA A 348 -16.69 -0.90 -31.16
CA ALA A 348 -15.57 -1.21 -32.05
C ALA A 348 -15.27 -0.08 -33.06
N GLY A 349 -14.03 0.01 -33.51
CA GLY A 349 -13.58 1.00 -34.49
C GLY A 349 -12.14 0.79 -34.96
N PRO A 350 -11.59 1.67 -35.82
CA PRO A 350 -10.30 1.45 -36.49
C PRO A 350 -9.14 1.13 -35.54
N ALA A 351 -9.09 1.79 -34.38
CA ALA A 351 -8.07 1.54 -33.36
C ALA A 351 -8.18 0.13 -32.75
N THR A 352 -9.38 -0.28 -32.33
CA THR A 352 -9.60 -1.62 -31.75
C THR A 352 -9.54 -2.73 -32.80
N ASP A 353 -9.88 -2.45 -34.06
CA ASP A 353 -9.75 -3.40 -35.18
C ASP A 353 -8.29 -3.64 -35.52
N GLY A 354 -7.45 -2.60 -35.50
CA GLY A 354 -6.00 -2.72 -35.61
C GLY A 354 -5.42 -3.54 -34.46
N LEU A 355 -5.84 -3.26 -33.23
CA LEU A 355 -5.40 -4.00 -32.05
C LEU A 355 -5.83 -5.48 -32.09
N GLY A 356 -7.06 -5.76 -32.54
CA GLY A 356 -7.58 -7.12 -32.72
C GLY A 356 -6.79 -7.92 -33.76
N ARG A 357 -6.38 -7.30 -34.87
CA ARG A 357 -5.48 -7.94 -35.85
C ARG A 357 -4.14 -8.31 -35.21
N ILE A 358 -3.53 -7.40 -34.45
CA ILE A 358 -2.26 -7.67 -33.76
C ILE A 358 -2.43 -8.82 -32.74
N ALA A 359 -3.49 -8.79 -31.92
CA ALA A 359 -3.78 -9.83 -30.95
C ALA A 359 -3.94 -11.21 -31.61
N SER A 360 -4.71 -11.27 -32.70
CA SER A 360 -4.96 -12.51 -33.44
C SER A 360 -3.71 -13.04 -34.17
N GLU A 361 -2.97 -12.17 -34.88
CA GLU A 361 -1.74 -12.54 -35.59
C GLU A 361 -0.65 -13.05 -34.66
N LEU A 362 -0.56 -12.50 -33.45
CA LEU A 362 0.48 -12.85 -32.47
C LEU A 362 0.03 -13.91 -31.46
N GLY A 363 -1.27 -14.22 -31.39
CA GLY A 363 -1.83 -15.12 -30.38
C GLY A 363 -1.71 -14.57 -28.96
N LEU A 364 -1.84 -13.25 -28.78
CA LEU A 364 -1.65 -12.57 -27.50
C LEU A 364 -2.96 -11.97 -26.97
N TYR A 365 -3.07 -11.89 -25.64
CA TYR A 365 -3.95 -10.92 -24.99
C TYR A 365 -3.26 -9.56 -24.95
N LEU A 366 -3.96 -8.48 -25.29
CA LEU A 366 -3.42 -7.12 -25.26
C LEU A 366 -4.32 -6.22 -24.42
N VAL A 367 -3.73 -5.44 -23.51
CA VAL A 367 -4.44 -4.42 -22.73
C VAL A 367 -3.93 -3.04 -23.14
N CYS A 368 -4.76 -2.24 -23.79
CA CYS A 368 -4.39 -0.93 -24.32
C CYS A 368 -5.41 0.15 -23.94
N GLY A 369 -4.93 1.34 -23.59
CA GLY A 369 -5.76 2.51 -23.35
C GLY A 369 -6.09 3.30 -24.61
N LEU A 370 -7.26 3.93 -24.65
CA LEU A 370 -7.70 4.88 -25.69
C LEU A 370 -8.70 5.91 -25.14
N ALA A 371 -8.77 7.05 -25.81
CA ALA A 371 -9.92 7.94 -25.70
C ALA A 371 -11.07 7.31 -26.48
N GLU A 372 -12.12 6.92 -25.77
CA GLU A 372 -13.30 6.27 -26.32
C GLU A 372 -14.37 7.33 -26.63
N ARG A 373 -15.03 7.19 -27.79
CA ARG A 373 -16.24 7.93 -28.15
C ARG A 373 -17.43 6.98 -28.15
N ASP A 374 -18.42 7.26 -27.31
CA ASP A 374 -19.68 6.52 -27.22
C ASP A 374 -20.85 7.52 -27.30
N GLY A 375 -21.43 7.63 -28.50
CA GLY A 375 -22.37 8.69 -28.82
C GLY A 375 -21.76 10.07 -28.62
N ASP A 376 -22.41 10.90 -27.80
CA ASP A 376 -21.97 12.24 -27.45
C ASP A 376 -20.98 12.28 -26.27
N LEU A 377 -20.77 11.13 -25.60
CA LEU A 377 -19.90 11.02 -24.44
C LEU A 377 -18.52 10.52 -24.83
N LEU A 378 -17.53 11.00 -24.10
CA LEU A 378 -16.14 10.58 -24.21
C LEU A 378 -15.70 9.91 -22.92
N TYR A 379 -14.82 8.92 -23.02
CA TYR A 379 -14.27 8.21 -21.86
C TYR A 379 -12.77 7.99 -22.02
N ASN A 380 -12.05 7.92 -20.90
CA ASN A 380 -10.73 7.31 -20.87
C ASN A 380 -10.92 5.82 -20.57
N SER A 381 -10.61 4.97 -21.56
CA SER A 381 -10.96 3.56 -21.52
C SER A 381 -9.75 2.67 -21.76
N ALA A 382 -9.81 1.45 -21.23
CA ALA A 382 -8.86 0.39 -21.50
C ALA A 382 -9.60 -0.82 -22.06
N CYS A 383 -9.07 -1.38 -23.13
CA CYS A 383 -9.58 -2.59 -23.75
C CYS A 383 -8.64 -3.75 -23.47
N LEU A 384 -9.18 -4.85 -22.94
CA LEU A 384 -8.54 -6.17 -23.02
C LEU A 384 -9.05 -6.85 -24.29
N VAL A 385 -8.15 -7.07 -25.23
CA VAL A 385 -8.43 -7.74 -26.51
C VAL A 385 -7.80 -9.13 -26.49
N ALA A 386 -8.63 -10.14 -26.73
CA ALA A 386 -8.25 -11.54 -26.78
C ALA A 386 -7.83 -11.96 -28.21
N PRO A 387 -7.01 -13.01 -28.36
CA PRO A 387 -6.53 -13.47 -29.67
C PRO A 387 -7.64 -14.04 -30.57
N ASP A 388 -8.79 -14.42 -29.98
CA ASP A 388 -9.98 -14.86 -30.70
C ASP A 388 -10.89 -13.70 -31.16
N GLY A 389 -10.50 -12.46 -30.86
CA GLY A 389 -11.25 -11.25 -31.21
C GLY A 389 -12.20 -10.74 -30.12
N GLY A 390 -12.29 -11.41 -28.96
CA GLY A 390 -13.07 -10.90 -27.83
C GLY A 390 -12.52 -9.56 -27.30
N ILE A 391 -13.40 -8.62 -26.99
CA ILE A 391 -13.03 -7.31 -26.42
C ILE A 391 -13.82 -7.08 -25.13
N SER A 392 -13.10 -6.78 -24.04
CA SER A 392 -13.67 -6.30 -22.78
C SER A 392 -13.20 -4.88 -22.51
N VAL A 393 -14.12 -3.99 -22.15
CA VAL A 393 -13.83 -2.56 -21.95
C VAL A 393 -13.98 -2.20 -20.48
N TYR A 394 -13.07 -1.36 -19.99
CA TYR A 394 -13.16 -0.68 -18.71
C TYR A 394 -13.04 0.82 -18.93
N ARG A 395 -13.96 1.59 -18.34
CA ARG A 395 -13.98 3.06 -18.36
C ARG A 395 -13.46 3.56 -17.02
N LYS A 396 -12.45 4.44 -17.04
CA LYS A 396 -11.79 4.98 -15.85
C LYS A 396 -12.80 5.59 -14.88
N THR A 397 -12.77 5.17 -13.62
CA THR A 397 -13.77 5.58 -12.61
C THR A 397 -13.32 6.82 -11.83
N HIS A 398 -12.01 7.01 -11.68
CA HIS A 398 -11.40 8.14 -10.98
C HIS A 398 -10.62 9.02 -11.95
N LEU A 399 -11.29 10.07 -12.44
CA LEU A 399 -10.67 11.03 -13.34
C LEU A 399 -9.74 12.01 -12.58
N THR A 400 -8.62 12.36 -13.20
CA THR A 400 -7.78 13.48 -12.78
C THR A 400 -8.50 14.82 -12.95
N ALA A 401 -7.93 15.91 -12.45
CA ALA A 401 -8.49 17.24 -12.68
C ALA A 401 -8.57 17.58 -14.18
N ASP A 402 -7.52 17.23 -14.94
CA ASP A 402 -7.44 17.49 -16.38
C ASP A 402 -8.44 16.63 -17.17
N GLU A 403 -8.62 15.37 -16.80
CA GLU A 403 -9.52 14.45 -17.51
C GLU A 403 -10.99 14.82 -17.37
N ARG A 404 -11.41 15.42 -16.25
CA ARG A 404 -12.78 15.91 -16.08
C ARG A 404 -13.17 16.99 -17.11
N GLY A 405 -12.19 17.61 -17.77
CA GLY A 405 -12.45 18.58 -18.83
C GLY A 405 -12.94 17.95 -20.14
N TRP A 406 -12.71 16.66 -20.36
CA TRP A 406 -13.04 16.00 -21.63
C TRP A 406 -13.70 14.62 -21.50
N ALA A 407 -13.48 13.89 -20.40
CA ALA A 407 -13.98 12.54 -20.21
C ALA A 407 -15.12 12.48 -19.19
N THR A 408 -16.01 11.51 -19.40
CA THR A 408 -17.03 11.05 -18.46
C THR A 408 -16.43 9.92 -17.62
N ALA A 409 -16.74 9.90 -16.32
CA ALA A 409 -16.27 8.84 -15.43
C ALA A 409 -17.08 7.55 -15.66
N GLY A 410 -16.41 6.41 -15.62
CA GLY A 410 -17.06 5.11 -15.47
C GLY A 410 -17.74 4.95 -14.11
N ASP A 411 -18.57 3.91 -14.00
CA ASP A 411 -19.44 3.64 -12.86
C ASP A 411 -19.31 2.21 -12.30
N GLY A 412 -18.34 1.42 -12.78
CA GLY A 412 -18.17 0.03 -12.34
C GLY A 412 -16.77 -0.52 -12.56
N TRP A 413 -16.50 -1.66 -11.93
CA TRP A 413 -15.22 -2.38 -12.07
C TRP A 413 -15.35 -3.54 -13.05
N THR A 414 -14.35 -3.72 -13.90
CA THR A 414 -14.28 -4.80 -14.89
C THR A 414 -13.31 -5.89 -14.44
N VAL A 415 -13.77 -7.14 -14.48
CA VAL A 415 -12.95 -8.34 -14.33
C VAL A 415 -13.19 -9.27 -15.52
N VAL A 416 -12.14 -9.90 -16.02
CA VAL A 416 -12.18 -10.76 -17.21
C VAL A 416 -11.48 -12.07 -16.90
N ASP A 417 -12.16 -13.18 -17.12
CA ASP A 417 -11.59 -14.51 -16.95
C ASP A 417 -10.84 -14.93 -18.23
N THR A 418 -9.59 -15.36 -18.06
CA THR A 418 -8.71 -15.82 -19.14
C THR A 418 -8.00 -17.09 -18.70
N PRO A 419 -7.37 -17.85 -19.62
CA PRO A 419 -6.50 -18.96 -19.24
C PRO A 419 -5.32 -18.55 -18.34
N ILE A 420 -4.91 -17.28 -18.38
CA ILE A 420 -3.85 -16.70 -17.53
C ILE A 420 -4.34 -16.55 -16.09
N GLY A 421 -5.63 -16.33 -15.89
CA GLY A 421 -6.27 -16.02 -14.60
C GLY A 421 -7.38 -14.99 -14.75
N ARG A 422 -7.98 -14.59 -13.64
CA ARG A 422 -8.93 -13.49 -13.59
C ARG A 422 -8.17 -12.16 -13.57
N ILE A 423 -8.38 -11.34 -14.60
CA ILE A 423 -7.70 -10.06 -14.79
C ILE A 423 -8.65 -8.93 -14.42
N GLY A 424 -8.27 -8.09 -13.47
CA GLY A 424 -8.92 -6.82 -13.20
C GLY A 424 -8.30 -5.69 -14.02
N LEU A 425 -9.12 -4.73 -14.47
CA LEU A 425 -8.65 -3.56 -15.21
C LEU A 425 -8.72 -2.30 -14.34
N LEU A 426 -7.63 -1.54 -14.33
CA LEU A 426 -7.55 -0.18 -13.79
C LEU A 426 -6.87 0.73 -14.82
N ILE A 427 -7.01 2.05 -14.70
CA ILE A 427 -6.29 2.99 -15.55
C ILE A 427 -5.64 4.06 -14.69
N GLY A 428 -4.31 4.20 -14.80
CA GLY A 428 -3.49 5.25 -14.21
C GLY A 428 -3.96 5.69 -12.82
N HIS A 429 -4.64 6.83 -12.76
CA HIS A 429 -5.12 7.45 -11.52
C HIS A 429 -6.01 6.56 -10.65
N ASP A 430 -6.74 5.58 -11.21
CA ASP A 430 -7.50 4.61 -10.41
C ASP A 430 -6.60 3.86 -9.41
N ALA A 431 -5.35 3.56 -9.80
CA ALA A 431 -4.40 2.85 -8.95
C ALA A 431 -3.85 3.70 -7.78
N SER A 432 -4.10 5.02 -7.78
CA SER A 432 -3.85 5.90 -6.64
C SER A 432 -4.82 5.67 -5.49
N PHE A 433 -5.95 5.00 -5.74
CA PHE A 433 -6.98 4.69 -4.75
C PHE A 433 -6.80 3.24 -4.27
N PRO A 434 -6.30 2.99 -3.05
CA PRO A 434 -6.10 1.62 -2.57
C PRO A 434 -7.41 0.81 -2.52
N GLU A 435 -8.56 1.47 -2.37
CA GLU A 435 -9.88 0.86 -2.43
C GLU A 435 -10.12 0.13 -3.75
N ALA A 436 -9.67 0.67 -4.88
CA ALA A 436 -9.87 0.08 -6.21
C ALA A 436 -9.19 -1.29 -6.32
N GLY A 437 -7.91 -1.36 -5.95
CA GLY A 437 -7.15 -2.61 -5.93
C GLY A 437 -7.76 -3.64 -4.97
N ARG A 438 -8.23 -3.19 -3.80
CA ARG A 438 -8.86 -4.06 -2.81
C ARG A 438 -10.20 -4.63 -3.29
N VAL A 439 -11.05 -3.82 -3.94
CA VAL A 439 -12.32 -4.31 -4.51
C VAL A 439 -12.06 -5.36 -5.58
N LEU A 440 -11.09 -5.14 -6.49
CA LEU A 440 -10.71 -6.14 -7.50
C LEU A 440 -10.17 -7.43 -6.87
N ALA A 441 -9.35 -7.32 -5.81
CA ALA A 441 -8.88 -8.48 -5.08
C ALA A 441 -10.04 -9.30 -4.46
N LEU A 442 -11.04 -8.62 -3.90
CA LEU A 442 -12.25 -9.23 -3.33
C LEU A 442 -13.16 -9.89 -4.39
N ARG A 443 -13.06 -9.45 -5.64
CA ARG A 443 -13.69 -10.10 -6.81
C ARG A 443 -12.89 -11.29 -7.34
N GLY A 444 -11.82 -11.69 -6.66
CA GLY A 444 -11.02 -12.86 -7.00
C GLY A 444 -9.99 -12.62 -8.10
N CYS A 445 -9.63 -11.36 -8.38
CA CYS A 445 -8.59 -11.04 -9.37
C CYS A 445 -7.24 -11.63 -8.97
N ASP A 446 -6.58 -12.25 -9.94
CA ASP A 446 -5.24 -12.82 -9.80
C ASP A 446 -4.15 -11.86 -10.29
N LEU A 447 -4.53 -11.03 -11.27
CA LEU A 447 -3.69 -10.02 -11.90
C LEU A 447 -4.51 -8.73 -12.08
N ILE A 448 -3.92 -7.58 -11.81
CA ILE A 448 -4.44 -6.29 -12.27
C ILE A 448 -3.58 -5.81 -13.43
N ALA A 449 -4.20 -5.48 -14.55
CA ALA A 449 -3.57 -4.79 -15.68
C ALA A 449 -3.92 -3.30 -15.61
N CYS A 450 -2.90 -2.45 -15.59
CA CYS A 450 -3.04 -1.02 -15.39
C CYS A 450 -2.24 -0.23 -16.45
N PRO A 451 -2.86 0.10 -17.60
CA PRO A 451 -2.40 1.18 -18.46
C PRO A 451 -2.32 2.48 -17.67
N ALA A 452 -1.19 3.17 -17.72
CA ALA A 452 -0.94 4.37 -16.92
C ALA A 452 -0.20 5.47 -17.70
N ALA A 453 -0.52 6.70 -17.35
CA ALA A 453 0.22 7.91 -17.67
C ALA A 453 0.35 8.74 -16.38
N ILE A 454 1.18 8.25 -15.46
CA ILE A 454 1.40 8.85 -14.14
C ILE A 454 2.70 9.66 -14.14
N LYS A 455 2.59 10.91 -13.72
CA LYS A 455 3.69 11.85 -13.49
C LYS A 455 4.15 11.82 -12.04
N GLY A 456 5.36 12.31 -11.79
CA GLY A 456 5.86 12.56 -10.44
C GLY A 456 6.51 11.34 -9.78
N ARG A 457 6.73 11.43 -8.46
CA ARG A 457 7.50 10.44 -7.71
C ARG A 457 6.59 9.39 -7.07
N PHE A 458 6.75 8.15 -7.52
CA PHE A 458 6.12 6.96 -6.92
C PHE A 458 7.14 5.84 -6.66
N SER A 459 8.44 6.18 -6.69
CA SER A 459 9.54 5.27 -6.42
C SER A 459 10.70 5.96 -5.70
N SER A 460 11.57 5.17 -5.07
CA SER A 460 12.84 5.63 -4.52
C SER A 460 13.84 4.50 -4.32
N SER A 461 15.12 4.84 -4.36
CA SER A 461 16.22 3.93 -4.05
C SER A 461 16.48 3.81 -2.55
N HIS A 462 17.27 2.81 -2.18
CA HIS A 462 17.82 2.61 -0.85
C HIS A 462 19.29 2.21 -0.94
N ALA A 463 20.13 2.71 -0.04
CA ALA A 463 21.57 2.45 -0.05
C ALA A 463 21.97 1.06 0.49
N GLY A 464 21.02 0.36 1.10
CA GLY A 464 21.22 -0.90 1.82
C GLY A 464 21.17 -0.70 3.33
N THR A 465 21.15 -1.79 4.10
CA THR A 465 21.11 -1.77 5.57
C THR A 465 22.36 -2.42 6.16
N GLN A 466 22.78 -1.93 7.34
CA GLN A 466 23.84 -2.50 8.17
C GLN A 466 23.30 -3.47 9.23
N VAL A 467 21.99 -3.71 9.27
CA VAL A 467 21.38 -4.72 10.14
C VAL A 467 21.60 -6.10 9.52
N ASP A 468 22.27 -6.97 10.29
CA ASP A 468 22.56 -8.32 9.89
C ASP A 468 21.25 -9.14 9.82
N GLN A 469 21.09 -9.96 8.79
CA GLN A 469 19.91 -10.81 8.60
C GLN A 469 20.29 -12.29 8.82
N PRO A 470 19.39 -13.10 9.41
CA PRO A 470 19.69 -14.49 9.77
C PRO A 470 19.77 -15.44 8.57
N ALA A 471 19.30 -15.00 7.39
CA ALA A 471 19.32 -15.74 6.14
C ALA A 471 19.95 -14.87 5.02
N PRO A 472 20.44 -15.44 3.91
CA PRO A 472 21.03 -14.70 2.80
C PRO A 472 19.95 -13.94 2.01
N ILE A 473 19.41 -12.89 2.62
CA ILE A 473 18.45 -11.98 2.01
C ILE A 473 19.25 -10.76 1.51
N PRO A 474 18.96 -10.23 0.30
CA PRO A 474 19.68 -9.05 -0.20
C PRO A 474 19.48 -7.82 0.69
N THR A 475 20.53 -7.41 1.40
CA THR A 475 20.53 -6.18 2.24
C THR A 475 21.23 -5.00 1.57
N GLY A 476 21.90 -5.22 0.43
CA GLY A 476 22.63 -4.18 -0.32
C GLY A 476 21.74 -3.15 -1.03
N PRO A 477 22.34 -2.22 -1.79
CA PRO A 477 21.61 -1.16 -2.49
C PRO A 477 20.50 -1.70 -3.42
N ASP A 478 19.42 -0.93 -3.52
CA ASP A 478 18.29 -1.23 -4.40
C ASP A 478 17.79 0.08 -5.05
N PRO A 479 17.95 0.25 -6.38
CA PRO A 479 17.52 1.47 -7.07
C PRO A 479 15.99 1.65 -7.10
N HIS A 480 15.24 0.57 -6.86
CA HIS A 480 13.79 0.54 -6.86
C HIS A 480 13.26 -0.02 -5.54
N HIS A 481 13.91 0.33 -4.42
CA HIS A 481 13.52 -0.13 -3.08
C HIS A 481 12.04 0.10 -2.81
N TRP A 482 11.57 1.33 -3.03
CA TRP A 482 10.15 1.64 -3.06
C TRP A 482 9.68 1.77 -4.52
N HIS A 483 8.60 1.08 -4.81
CA HIS A 483 7.77 1.30 -6.00
C HIS A 483 6.31 1.17 -5.54
N HIS A 484 5.52 2.23 -5.65
CA HIS A 484 4.18 2.26 -5.06
C HIS A 484 3.28 1.13 -5.57
N PHE A 485 3.33 0.83 -6.87
CA PHE A 485 2.53 -0.23 -7.47
C PHE A 485 3.00 -1.66 -7.14
N ARG A 486 4.24 -1.81 -6.63
CA ARG A 486 4.67 -3.08 -6.00
C ARG A 486 3.90 -3.32 -4.70
N VAL A 487 3.71 -2.26 -3.91
CA VAL A 487 2.96 -2.34 -2.66
C VAL A 487 1.48 -2.65 -2.94
N ARG A 488 0.91 -2.08 -4.02
CA ARG A 488 -0.44 -2.42 -4.51
C ARG A 488 -0.61 -3.90 -4.86
N ALA A 489 0.42 -4.53 -5.43
CA ALA A 489 0.42 -5.97 -5.71
C ALA A 489 0.40 -6.79 -4.40
N GLY A 490 1.34 -6.47 -3.51
CA GLY A 490 1.54 -7.15 -2.23
C GLY A 490 0.33 -7.10 -1.30
N GLU A 491 -0.17 -5.90 -1.03
CA GLU A 491 -1.26 -5.69 -0.06
C GLU A 491 -2.56 -6.40 -0.46
N ASN A 492 -2.73 -6.70 -1.74
CA ASN A 492 -3.89 -7.36 -2.32
C ASN A 492 -3.64 -8.83 -2.67
N ASN A 493 -2.43 -9.34 -2.41
CA ASN A 493 -1.95 -10.66 -2.82
C ASN A 493 -2.38 -11.01 -4.25
N LEU A 494 -1.94 -10.19 -5.21
CA LEU A 494 -2.16 -10.40 -6.64
C LEU A 494 -0.95 -9.92 -7.42
N PHE A 495 -0.85 -10.32 -8.67
CA PHE A 495 0.12 -9.71 -9.58
C PHE A 495 -0.39 -8.34 -10.04
N PHE A 496 0.52 -7.39 -10.28
CA PHE A 496 0.16 -6.07 -10.78
C PHE A 496 1.03 -5.72 -11.98
N ALA A 497 0.44 -5.64 -13.17
CA ALA A 497 1.09 -5.24 -14.41
C ALA A 497 0.82 -3.74 -14.67
N PHE A 498 1.78 -2.91 -14.26
CA PHE A 498 1.74 -1.46 -14.41
C PHE A 498 2.52 -1.05 -15.65
N ALA A 499 1.84 -0.48 -16.65
CA ALA A 499 2.44 -0.03 -17.89
C ALA A 499 2.30 1.50 -17.98
N ASN A 500 3.36 2.22 -17.70
CA ASN A 500 3.40 3.67 -17.65
C ASN A 500 4.04 4.29 -18.90
N VAL A 501 3.59 5.48 -19.28
CA VAL A 501 4.27 6.33 -20.26
C VAL A 501 5.70 6.63 -19.80
N VAL A 502 6.63 6.66 -20.76
CA VAL A 502 8.00 7.15 -20.55
C VAL A 502 8.26 8.34 -21.45
N ASP A 503 8.32 9.51 -20.83
CA ASP A 503 8.61 10.80 -21.45
C ASP A 503 9.10 11.75 -20.34
N PRO A 504 10.41 11.73 -20.04
CA PRO A 504 10.98 12.54 -18.96
C PRO A 504 10.77 14.04 -19.16
N GLU A 505 10.69 14.52 -20.41
CA GLU A 505 10.48 15.95 -20.71
C GLU A 505 9.09 16.42 -20.28
N ARG A 506 8.09 15.52 -20.34
CA ARG A 506 6.73 15.78 -19.84
C ARG A 506 6.47 15.28 -18.42
N GLY A 507 7.51 14.82 -17.73
CA GLY A 507 7.45 14.37 -16.33
C GLY A 507 6.98 12.93 -16.12
N TYR A 508 6.92 12.11 -17.17
CA TYR A 508 6.58 10.69 -17.10
C TYR A 508 7.86 9.85 -16.98
N SER A 509 8.04 9.18 -15.84
CA SER A 509 9.29 8.48 -15.52
C SER A 509 9.40 7.09 -16.17
N GLY A 510 8.37 6.57 -16.82
CA GLY A 510 8.27 5.14 -17.13
C GLY A 510 8.19 4.34 -15.84
N LEU A 511 9.17 3.46 -15.61
CA LEU A 511 9.21 2.50 -14.50
C LEU A 511 8.04 1.50 -14.56
N SER A 512 7.67 1.10 -15.78
CA SER A 512 6.68 0.04 -15.96
C SER A 512 7.20 -1.26 -15.35
N GLY A 513 6.33 -2.03 -14.71
CA GLY A 513 6.74 -3.29 -14.12
C GLY A 513 5.59 -4.28 -13.93
N VAL A 514 5.96 -5.55 -13.88
CA VAL A 514 5.09 -6.63 -13.39
C VAL A 514 5.56 -6.95 -11.98
N PHE A 515 4.69 -6.74 -10.99
CA PHE A 515 4.99 -6.92 -9.58
C PHE A 515 4.26 -8.13 -9.01
N GLY A 516 4.97 -8.91 -8.19
CA GLY A 516 4.46 -10.12 -7.58
C GLY A 516 3.58 -9.89 -6.33
N PRO A 517 2.84 -10.93 -5.91
CA PRO A 517 1.82 -10.89 -4.85
C PRO A 517 2.37 -10.98 -3.42
N ASP A 518 3.65 -11.35 -3.26
CA ASP A 518 4.26 -11.63 -1.97
C ASP A 518 5.35 -10.61 -1.68
N THR A 519 5.14 -9.84 -0.61
CA THR A 519 6.09 -8.81 -0.17
C THR A 519 7.13 -9.31 0.81
N PHE A 520 6.99 -10.53 1.32
CA PHE A 520 7.94 -11.17 2.23
C PHE A 520 8.89 -12.12 1.49
N ALA A 521 8.56 -12.51 0.26
CA ALA A 521 9.38 -13.41 -0.55
C ALA A 521 10.57 -12.71 -1.21
N PHE A 522 11.76 -13.30 -1.01
CA PHE A 522 12.99 -12.94 -1.71
C PHE A 522 13.62 -14.16 -2.41
N PRO A 523 14.18 -14.01 -3.62
CA PRO A 523 14.12 -12.82 -4.46
C PRO A 523 12.69 -12.48 -4.90
N ARG A 524 12.42 -11.19 -5.08
CA ARG A 524 11.09 -10.71 -5.49
C ARG A 524 10.75 -11.29 -6.87
N ARG A 525 9.49 -11.69 -7.07
CA ARG A 525 8.96 -12.12 -8.37
C ARG A 525 8.49 -10.90 -9.14
N GLU A 526 9.39 -10.21 -9.83
CA GLU A 526 9.06 -8.99 -10.56
C GLU A 526 10.00 -8.74 -11.75
N ALA A 527 9.58 -7.83 -12.62
CA ALA A 527 10.41 -7.23 -13.65
C ALA A 527 10.04 -5.76 -13.80
N ILE A 528 11.04 -4.89 -14.01
CA ILE A 528 10.85 -3.45 -14.22
C ILE A 528 11.57 -3.06 -15.52
N ALA A 529 10.89 -2.32 -16.38
CA ALA A 529 11.45 -1.79 -17.61
C ALA A 529 12.43 -0.66 -17.25
N ALA A 530 13.67 -0.79 -17.72
CA ALA A 530 14.73 0.17 -17.48
C ALA A 530 14.84 1.17 -18.65
N GLY A 531 15.05 2.45 -18.34
CA GLY A 531 15.38 3.47 -19.35
C GLY A 531 14.17 4.04 -20.10
N GLY A 532 14.35 4.31 -21.41
CA GLY A 532 13.35 4.88 -22.32
C GLY A 532 12.32 3.85 -22.81
N THR A 533 11.91 3.95 -24.08
CA THR A 533 10.96 2.98 -24.67
C THR A 533 11.44 1.54 -24.52
N GLY A 534 10.57 0.65 -24.07
CA GLY A 534 10.96 -0.73 -23.80
C GLY A 534 9.84 -1.64 -23.29
N LEU A 535 10.27 -2.83 -22.87
CA LEU A 535 9.43 -3.93 -22.41
C LEU A 535 10.10 -4.55 -21.18
N ALA A 536 9.29 -4.96 -20.19
CA ALA A 536 9.70 -5.89 -19.16
C ALA A 536 8.73 -7.07 -19.11
N THR A 537 9.25 -8.28 -18.92
CA THR A 537 8.45 -9.50 -18.81
C THR A 537 8.74 -10.24 -17.50
N ALA A 538 7.70 -10.77 -16.87
CA ALA A 538 7.82 -11.59 -15.66
C ALA A 538 6.92 -12.82 -15.74
N LEU A 539 7.29 -13.86 -15.00
CA LEU A 539 6.41 -15.01 -14.78
C LEU A 539 5.34 -14.66 -13.75
N VAL A 540 4.10 -14.93 -14.15
CA VAL A 540 2.87 -14.80 -13.36
C VAL A 540 2.35 -16.21 -13.15
N ASP A 541 2.33 -16.66 -11.90
CA ASP A 541 1.85 -17.99 -11.53
C ASP A 541 0.51 -17.85 -10.80
N THR A 542 -0.57 -18.22 -11.50
CA THR A 542 -1.93 -18.21 -10.97
C THR A 542 -2.49 -19.62 -10.78
N THR A 543 -1.62 -20.63 -10.86
CA THR A 543 -2.00 -22.03 -10.72
C THR A 543 -2.60 -22.29 -9.34
N ASN A 544 -3.50 -23.25 -9.30
CA ASN A 544 -3.85 -23.92 -8.06
C ASN A 544 -3.34 -25.36 -8.16
N LEU A 545 -2.63 -25.85 -7.14
CA LEU A 545 -2.33 -27.29 -7.08
C LEU A 545 -3.65 -28.06 -6.93
N ASP A 546 -3.69 -29.33 -7.32
CA ASP A 546 -4.85 -30.24 -7.20
C ASP A 546 -5.21 -30.53 -5.72
N SER A 547 -5.57 -29.47 -5.01
CA SER A 547 -5.93 -29.40 -3.61
C SER A 547 -7.32 -28.78 -3.51
N VAL A 548 -8.05 -29.19 -2.47
CA VAL A 548 -9.37 -28.63 -2.14
C VAL A 548 -9.23 -27.14 -1.80
N TYR A 549 -8.16 -26.78 -1.06
CA TYR A 549 -7.84 -25.42 -0.67
C TYR A 549 -6.74 -24.84 -1.54
N PRO A 550 -6.84 -23.56 -1.95
CA PRO A 550 -5.78 -22.93 -2.71
C PRO A 550 -4.45 -22.86 -1.97
N THR A 551 -3.38 -23.27 -2.65
CA THR A 551 -2.01 -23.25 -2.11
C THR A 551 -1.21 -22.04 -2.59
N ASN A 552 -1.56 -21.49 -3.75
CA ASN A 552 -0.93 -20.30 -4.32
C ASN A 552 -1.40 -19.03 -3.59
N VAL A 553 -0.45 -18.18 -3.19
CA VAL A 553 -0.70 -16.94 -2.44
C VAL A 553 -1.69 -15.99 -3.14
N VAL A 554 -1.69 -15.97 -4.48
CA VAL A 554 -2.60 -15.12 -5.28
C VAL A 554 -4.06 -15.51 -5.11
N ARG A 555 -4.29 -16.81 -4.92
CA ARG A 555 -5.60 -17.43 -4.78
C ARG A 555 -6.01 -17.49 -3.30
N ARG A 556 -5.06 -17.75 -2.40
CA ARG A 556 -5.30 -17.80 -0.96
C ARG A 556 -5.60 -16.42 -0.37
N LYS A 557 -4.91 -15.39 -0.87
CA LYS A 557 -5.01 -13.98 -0.47
C LYS A 557 -4.95 -13.72 1.05
N ASP A 558 -3.85 -14.11 1.68
CA ASP A 558 -3.69 -14.03 3.14
C ASP A 558 -3.98 -12.65 3.75
N LEU A 559 -3.47 -11.56 3.16
CA LEU A 559 -3.74 -10.20 3.65
C LEU A 559 -5.17 -9.75 3.37
N VAL A 560 -5.88 -10.41 2.45
CA VAL A 560 -7.30 -10.15 2.20
C VAL A 560 -8.18 -10.96 3.14
N SER A 561 -7.81 -12.19 3.49
CA SER A 561 -8.54 -13.03 4.45
C SER A 561 -8.38 -12.57 5.89
N MET A 562 -7.28 -11.91 6.24
CA MET A 562 -7.03 -11.36 7.59
C MET A 562 -7.66 -9.99 7.84
N ARG A 563 -8.49 -9.48 6.92
CA ARG A 563 -9.19 -8.20 7.07
C ARG A 563 -10.21 -8.25 8.20
N MET A 564 -10.59 -7.06 8.65
CA MET A 564 -11.64 -6.84 9.66
C MET A 564 -12.77 -5.94 9.12
N PRO A 565 -13.62 -6.42 8.18
CA PRO A 565 -14.61 -5.58 7.48
C PRO A 565 -15.58 -4.82 8.39
N HIS A 566 -15.89 -5.39 9.56
CA HIS A 566 -16.75 -4.75 10.57
C HIS A 566 -16.21 -3.40 11.06
N SER A 567 -14.90 -3.16 10.94
CA SER A 567 -14.23 -1.90 11.32
C SER A 567 -14.10 -0.89 10.18
N TYR A 568 -14.57 -1.22 8.96
CA TYR A 568 -14.26 -0.44 7.74
C TYR A 568 -15.42 0.42 7.22
N ARG A 569 -16.50 0.55 7.99
CA ARG A 569 -17.70 1.31 7.57
C ARG A 569 -17.42 2.75 7.15
N GLY A 570 -16.35 3.37 7.68
CA GLY A 570 -15.92 4.72 7.29
C GLY A 570 -15.47 4.83 5.83
N LEU A 571 -15.03 3.75 5.20
CA LEU A 571 -14.52 3.76 3.82
C LEU A 571 -15.63 3.93 2.77
N VAL A 572 -16.82 3.43 3.05
CA VAL A 572 -17.96 3.41 2.11
C VAL A 572 -18.96 4.53 2.37
N LYS A 573 -18.72 5.36 3.39
CA LYS A 573 -19.53 6.56 3.61
C LYS A 573 -19.05 7.66 2.66
N ALA A 574 -20.00 8.35 2.06
CA ALA A 574 -19.73 9.67 1.48
C ALA A 574 -19.11 10.54 2.58
N VAL A 575 -17.96 11.15 2.30
CA VAL A 575 -17.34 12.09 3.23
C VAL A 575 -18.31 13.26 3.37
N ALA A 576 -18.78 13.54 4.59
CA ALA A 576 -19.38 14.85 4.85
C ALA A 576 -18.26 15.87 4.68
N ASN A 577 -18.40 16.79 3.70
CA ASN A 577 -17.40 17.78 3.28
C ASN A 577 -16.80 18.61 4.45
N ASN A 578 -15.88 18.03 5.22
CA ASN A 578 -15.21 18.64 6.37
C ASN A 578 -13.68 18.55 6.21
N TYR A 579 -13.16 18.83 5.01
CA TYR A 579 -11.71 19.00 4.79
C TYR A 579 -11.36 20.46 4.53
#